data_AF-A0A521AKI7-F1
#
_entry.id   AF-A0A521AKI7-F1
#
_cell.length_a   1.000
_cell.length_b   1.000
_cell.length_c   1.000
_cell.angle_alpha   90.00
_cell.angle_beta   90.00
_cell.angle_gamma   90.00
#
_symmetry.space_group_name_H-M   'P 1'
#
loop_
_entity.id
_entity.type
_entity.pdbx_description
1 polymer ?
#
loop_
_entity_poly.entity_id
_entity_poly.type
_entity_poly.pdbx_seq_one_letter_code
_entity_poly.pdbx_strand_id
1 'polypeptide(L)'
;MSNSDDYALKLPLAMQLKPDEIKTPYIPVGVYLQEAEDLYHWCQPDREKLLAAGLDETFVNDLPVLAGATREAQSIWMKNAQARQDAEKAWAEEAPKAIDFRDQMLHTFRYAYRQMPDVLTRIAEISEGTSHADMIQDLNDLAVLGRENPEPLTTIGQTADLFTQAATLSDEMADLRARANGEKFDENEHKQNRDRLYTLLKTAVDEVRQCGKFVFWRQPDRLRGYNSKYIRQNINK
;
A
#
# COMPACT_ATOMS: atom_id res chain seq x y z
N MET A 1 -5.08 22.48 -13.27
CA MET A 1 -5.68 21.62 -12.23
C MET A 1 -4.55 20.88 -11.56
N SER A 2 -4.65 20.58 -10.28
CA SER A 2 -3.65 19.75 -9.60
C SER A 2 -3.86 18.27 -9.97
N ASN A 3 -2.83 17.43 -9.81
CA ASN A 3 -2.99 15.98 -10.02
C ASN A 3 -4.09 15.38 -9.11
N SER A 4 -4.30 15.98 -7.93
CA SER A 4 -5.36 15.59 -6.99
C SER A 4 -6.76 15.92 -7.52
N ASP A 5 -6.93 17.09 -8.14
CA ASP A 5 -8.19 17.45 -8.81
C ASP A 5 -8.47 16.51 -9.99
N ASP A 6 -7.44 16.20 -10.79
CA ASP A 6 -7.55 15.28 -11.92
C ASP A 6 -7.93 13.87 -11.46
N TYR A 7 -7.34 13.41 -10.34
CA TYR A 7 -7.69 12.15 -9.68
C TYR A 7 -9.15 12.11 -9.26
N ALA A 8 -9.60 13.12 -8.52
CA ALA A 8 -11.00 13.21 -8.07
C ALA A 8 -11.98 13.24 -9.26
N LEU A 9 -11.59 13.89 -10.36
CA LEU A 9 -12.39 13.99 -11.58
C LEU A 9 -12.51 12.65 -12.34
N LYS A 10 -11.41 11.90 -12.47
CA LYS A 10 -11.38 10.69 -13.32
C LYS A 10 -11.64 9.39 -12.55
N LEU A 11 -11.52 9.38 -11.22
CA LEU A 11 -11.77 8.19 -10.41
C LEU A 11 -13.19 7.60 -10.60
N PRO A 12 -14.29 8.38 -10.62
CA PRO A 12 -15.63 7.82 -10.84
C PRO A 12 -15.78 7.10 -12.18
N LEU A 13 -15.12 7.58 -13.22
CA LEU A 13 -15.08 6.92 -14.53
C LEU A 13 -14.26 5.62 -14.46
N ALA A 14 -13.12 5.63 -13.77
CA ALA A 14 -12.25 4.47 -13.60
C ALA A 14 -12.93 3.34 -12.82
N MET A 15 -13.81 3.67 -11.87
CA MET A 15 -14.60 2.69 -11.11
C MET A 15 -15.64 1.95 -11.95
N GLN A 16 -16.04 2.48 -13.12
CA GLN A 16 -17.00 1.84 -14.02
C GLN A 16 -16.38 0.74 -14.88
N LEU A 17 -15.04 0.66 -14.96
CA LEU A 17 -14.36 -0.40 -15.71
C LEU A 17 -14.65 -1.78 -15.12
N LYS A 18 -14.87 -2.76 -15.99
CA LYS A 18 -15.05 -4.14 -15.55
C LYS A 18 -13.70 -4.76 -15.14
N PRO A 19 -13.67 -5.71 -14.20
CA PRO A 19 -12.42 -6.31 -13.73
C PRO A 19 -11.54 -6.91 -14.83
N ASP A 20 -12.12 -7.47 -15.88
CA ASP A 20 -11.45 -8.08 -17.03
C ASP A 20 -10.85 -7.05 -18.01
N GLU A 21 -11.27 -5.78 -17.93
CA GLU A 21 -10.74 -4.69 -18.74
C GLU A 21 -9.51 -4.03 -18.09
N ILE A 22 -9.32 -4.24 -16.78
CA ILE A 22 -8.25 -3.61 -16.00
C ILE A 22 -6.90 -4.17 -16.41
N LYS A 23 -6.00 -3.28 -16.79
CA LYS A 23 -4.62 -3.57 -17.17
C LYS A 23 -3.68 -3.08 -16.08
N THR A 24 -2.63 -3.84 -15.83
CA THR A 24 -1.51 -3.41 -14.97
C THR A 24 -0.42 -2.77 -15.83
N PRO A 25 0.26 -1.71 -15.34
CA PRO A 25 1.39 -1.10 -16.04
C PRO A 25 2.48 -2.11 -16.41
N TYR A 26 2.82 -2.19 -17.71
CA TYR A 26 3.86 -3.10 -18.23
C TYR A 26 5.25 -2.44 -18.35
N ILE A 27 5.34 -1.14 -18.08
CA ILE A 27 6.59 -0.37 -17.94
C ILE A 27 6.48 0.51 -16.70
N PRO A 28 7.60 1.10 -16.19
CA PRO A 28 7.54 2.01 -15.06
C PRO A 28 6.53 3.15 -15.29
N VAL A 29 5.61 3.34 -14.33
CA VAL A 29 4.49 4.27 -14.47
C VAL A 29 4.97 5.69 -14.77
N GLY A 30 6.00 6.18 -14.07
CA GLY A 30 6.59 7.50 -14.35
C GLY A 30 7.05 7.69 -15.79
N VAL A 31 7.60 6.63 -16.42
CA VAL A 31 7.99 6.67 -17.83
C VAL A 31 6.75 6.73 -18.73
N TYR A 32 5.72 5.91 -18.44
CA TYR A 32 4.49 5.89 -19.22
C TYR A 32 3.76 7.24 -19.17
N LEU A 33 3.70 7.87 -17.99
CA LEU A 33 3.11 9.19 -17.78
C LEU A 33 3.84 10.26 -18.60
N GLN A 34 5.17 10.26 -18.56
CA GLN A 34 5.96 11.20 -19.36
C GLN A 34 5.69 11.00 -20.86
N GLU A 35 5.65 9.76 -21.33
CA GLU A 35 5.34 9.49 -22.75
C GLU A 35 3.93 9.93 -23.15
N ALA A 36 2.97 9.93 -22.23
CA ALA A 36 1.60 10.41 -22.49
C ALA A 36 1.55 11.94 -22.61
N GLU A 37 2.26 12.66 -21.75
CA GLU A 37 2.38 14.12 -21.83
C GLU A 37 3.16 14.56 -23.08
N ASP A 38 4.27 13.87 -23.38
CA ASP A 38 5.02 14.08 -24.62
C ASP A 38 4.13 13.87 -25.85
N LEU A 39 3.28 12.83 -25.82
CA LEU A 39 2.33 12.53 -26.89
C LEU A 39 1.28 13.65 -27.07
N TYR A 40 0.73 14.17 -25.97
CA TYR A 40 -0.21 15.29 -26.00
C TYR A 40 0.38 16.51 -26.69
N HIS A 41 1.63 16.87 -26.37
CA HIS A 41 2.31 17.98 -27.04
C HIS A 41 2.67 17.67 -28.49
N TRP A 42 3.09 16.43 -28.78
CA TRP A 42 3.47 16.00 -30.12
C TRP A 42 2.30 16.03 -31.11
N CYS A 43 1.10 15.67 -30.65
CA CYS A 43 -0.08 15.57 -31.50
C CYS A 43 -0.80 16.91 -31.76
N GLN A 44 -0.49 17.99 -31.02
CA GLN A 44 -1.19 19.28 -31.23
C GLN A 44 -1.06 19.82 -32.66
N PRO A 45 0.15 19.86 -33.29
CA PRO A 45 0.26 20.31 -34.67
C PRO A 45 -0.42 19.37 -35.67
N ASP A 46 -0.71 18.13 -35.27
CA ASP A 46 -1.35 17.11 -36.10
C ASP A 46 -2.87 17.01 -35.85
N ARG A 47 -3.41 17.78 -34.90
CA ARG A 47 -4.78 17.62 -34.37
C ARG A 47 -5.82 17.56 -35.47
N GLU A 48 -5.82 18.50 -36.41
CA GLU A 48 -6.77 18.53 -37.53
C GLU A 48 -6.74 17.24 -38.37
N LYS A 49 -5.54 16.70 -38.63
CA LYS A 49 -5.38 15.48 -39.42
C LYS A 49 -5.84 14.24 -38.66
N LEU A 50 -5.60 14.20 -37.35
CA LEU A 50 -6.04 13.10 -36.50
C LEU A 50 -7.57 13.07 -36.36
N LEU A 51 -8.19 14.23 -36.15
CA LEU A 51 -9.65 14.36 -36.09
C LEU A 51 -10.30 14.01 -37.44
N ALA A 52 -9.72 14.47 -38.55
CA ALA A 52 -10.18 14.11 -39.89
C ALA A 52 -10.06 12.60 -40.19
N ALA A 53 -9.16 11.89 -39.50
CA ALA A 53 -9.02 10.45 -39.58
C ALA A 53 -9.94 9.68 -38.62
N GLY A 54 -10.82 10.38 -37.89
CA GLY A 54 -11.83 9.78 -37.00
C GLY A 54 -11.41 9.63 -35.55
N LEU A 55 -10.29 10.23 -35.12
CA LEU A 55 -9.93 10.26 -33.70
C LEU A 55 -10.94 11.12 -32.93
N ASP A 56 -11.48 10.60 -31.83
CA ASP A 56 -12.27 11.40 -30.91
C ASP A 56 -11.36 12.41 -30.19
N GLU A 57 -11.76 13.68 -30.23
CA GLU A 57 -11.02 14.78 -29.63
C GLU A 57 -10.86 14.62 -28.11
N THR A 58 -11.80 13.94 -27.47
CA THR A 58 -11.74 13.62 -26.03
C THR A 58 -10.49 12.83 -25.67
N PHE A 59 -10.04 11.89 -26.50
CA PHE A 59 -8.83 11.12 -26.23
C PHE A 59 -7.59 12.01 -26.13
N VAL A 60 -7.47 13.04 -26.98
CA VAL A 60 -6.35 13.97 -26.94
C VAL A 60 -6.46 14.89 -25.73
N ASN A 61 -7.65 15.47 -25.51
CA ASN A 61 -7.87 16.42 -24.42
C ASN A 61 -7.71 15.78 -23.03
N ASP A 62 -8.06 14.49 -22.90
CA ASP A 62 -7.98 13.76 -21.64
C ASP A 62 -6.58 13.28 -21.30
N LEU A 63 -5.61 13.27 -22.24
CA LEU A 63 -4.25 12.76 -21.96
C LEU A 63 -3.61 13.42 -20.73
N PRO A 64 -3.55 14.76 -20.61
CA PRO A 64 -2.92 15.39 -19.44
C PRO A 64 -3.69 15.11 -18.15
N VAL A 65 -5.02 15.10 -18.20
CA VAL A 65 -5.88 14.87 -17.03
C VAL A 65 -5.75 13.43 -16.54
N LEU A 66 -5.79 12.44 -17.45
CA LEU A 66 -5.58 11.04 -17.12
C LEU A 66 -4.15 10.77 -16.63
N ALA A 67 -3.15 11.47 -17.17
CA ALA A 67 -1.78 11.40 -16.68
C ALA A 67 -1.66 11.96 -15.25
N GLY A 68 -2.25 13.13 -14.97
CA GLY A 68 -2.33 13.72 -13.63
C GLY A 68 -3.01 12.78 -12.63
N ALA A 69 -4.19 12.27 -12.98
CA ALA A 69 -4.95 11.34 -12.15
C ALA A 69 -4.16 10.05 -11.85
N THR A 70 -3.55 9.45 -12.87
CA THR A 70 -2.75 8.22 -12.71
C THR A 70 -1.48 8.48 -11.89
N ARG A 71 -0.88 9.68 -11.98
CA ARG A 71 0.27 10.11 -11.18
C ARG A 71 -0.06 10.23 -9.70
N GLU A 72 -1.21 10.83 -9.38
CA GLU A 72 -1.70 10.91 -8.00
C GLU A 72 -1.96 9.51 -7.43
N ALA A 73 -2.69 8.67 -8.19
CA ALA A 73 -2.98 7.30 -7.77
C ALA A 73 -1.72 6.47 -7.52
N GLN A 74 -0.70 6.64 -8.36
CA GLN A 74 0.61 6.00 -8.18
C GLN A 74 1.31 6.47 -6.90
N SER A 75 1.22 7.76 -6.57
CA SER A 75 1.80 8.33 -5.35
C SER A 75 1.09 7.83 -4.09
N ILE A 76 -0.25 7.78 -4.11
CA ILE A 76 -1.06 7.23 -3.02
C ILE A 76 -0.70 5.76 -2.78
N TRP A 77 -0.66 4.95 -3.83
CA TRP A 77 -0.29 3.54 -3.72
C TRP A 77 1.13 3.35 -3.18
N MET A 78 2.12 4.12 -3.66
CA MET A 78 3.50 4.05 -3.17
C MET A 78 3.63 4.41 -1.70
N LYS A 79 2.93 5.46 -1.24
CA LYS A 79 2.93 5.86 0.17
C LYS A 79 2.45 4.73 1.06
N ASN A 80 1.33 4.10 0.70
CA ASN A 80 0.74 3.01 1.50
C ASN A 80 1.59 1.74 1.42
N ALA A 81 2.10 1.39 0.23
CA ALA A 81 2.98 0.22 0.07
C ALA A 81 4.28 0.36 0.90
N GLN A 82 4.85 1.57 0.99
CA GLN A 82 6.03 1.81 1.81
C GLN A 82 5.72 1.73 3.31
N ALA A 83 4.61 2.33 3.76
CA ALA A 83 4.18 2.27 5.15
C ALA A 83 3.99 0.81 5.61
N ARG A 84 3.37 -0.04 4.78
CA ARG A 84 3.27 -1.48 5.03
C ARG A 84 4.62 -2.13 5.18
N GLN A 85 5.51 -1.91 4.21
CA GLN A 85 6.80 -2.57 4.18
C GLN A 85 7.62 -2.22 5.43
N ASP A 86 7.52 -0.98 5.89
CA ASP A 86 8.21 -0.53 7.11
C ASP A 86 7.55 -1.13 8.36
N ALA A 87 6.21 -1.25 8.41
CA ALA A 87 5.51 -1.94 9.49
C ALA A 87 5.80 -3.45 9.53
N GLU A 88 5.89 -4.12 8.38
CA GLU A 88 6.25 -5.54 8.29
C GLU A 88 7.68 -5.80 8.77
N LYS A 89 8.63 -4.92 8.41
CA LYS A 89 10.01 -4.99 8.91
C LYS A 89 10.06 -4.78 10.42
N ALA A 90 9.42 -3.73 10.92
CA ALA A 90 9.36 -3.46 12.35
C ALA A 90 8.68 -4.62 13.11
N TRP A 91 7.61 -5.20 12.57
CA TRP A 91 6.97 -6.38 13.17
C TRP A 91 7.92 -7.58 13.24
N ALA A 92 8.68 -7.85 12.17
CA ALA A 92 9.64 -8.95 12.15
C ALA A 92 10.76 -8.79 13.18
N GLU A 93 11.11 -7.55 13.55
CA GLU A 93 12.13 -7.23 14.53
C GLU A 93 11.58 -7.22 15.98
N GLU A 94 10.40 -6.64 16.20
CA GLU A 94 9.83 -6.43 17.53
C GLU A 94 9.02 -7.63 18.05
N ALA A 95 8.35 -8.40 17.17
CA ALA A 95 7.54 -9.53 17.60
C ALA A 95 8.32 -10.60 18.38
N PRO A 96 9.53 -11.02 17.97
CA PRO A 96 10.33 -11.95 18.76
C PRO A 96 10.69 -11.41 20.15
N LYS A 97 10.96 -10.10 20.27
CA LYS A 97 11.31 -9.45 21.55
C LYS A 97 10.10 -9.40 22.47
N ALA A 98 8.92 -9.08 21.93
CA ALA A 98 7.68 -9.06 22.69
C ALA A 98 7.28 -10.46 23.21
N ILE A 99 7.47 -11.50 22.38
CA ILE A 99 7.27 -12.89 22.79
C ILE A 99 8.23 -13.27 23.93
N ASP A 100 9.52 -12.97 23.79
CA ASP A 100 10.52 -13.26 24.82
C ASP A 100 10.21 -12.52 26.14
N PHE A 101 9.83 -11.24 26.05
CA PHE A 101 9.42 -10.45 27.23
C PHE A 101 8.20 -11.06 27.93
N ARG A 102 7.17 -11.45 27.16
CA ARG A 102 5.99 -12.15 27.70
C ARG A 102 6.39 -13.45 28.40
N ASP A 103 7.25 -14.26 27.78
CA ASP A 103 7.67 -15.55 28.32
C ASP A 103 8.49 -15.38 29.62
N GLN A 104 9.34 -14.35 29.70
CA GLN A 104 10.05 -13.96 30.92
C GLN A 104 9.07 -13.51 32.03
N MET A 105 8.04 -12.74 31.68
CA MET A 105 6.99 -12.36 32.63
C MET A 105 6.24 -13.58 33.15
N LEU A 106 5.79 -14.48 32.27
CA LEU A 106 5.12 -15.73 32.65
C LEU A 106 5.98 -16.56 33.60
N HIS A 107 7.28 -16.70 33.31
CA HIS A 107 8.22 -17.40 34.18
C HIS A 107 8.30 -16.74 35.56
N THR A 108 8.45 -15.42 35.60
CA THR A 108 8.53 -14.63 36.83
C THR A 108 7.26 -14.73 37.65
N PHE A 109 6.09 -14.62 37.01
CA PHE A 109 4.78 -14.69 37.66
C PHE A 109 4.53 -16.08 38.25
N ARG A 110 4.84 -17.15 37.51
CA ARG A 110 4.73 -18.54 38.02
C ARG A 110 5.54 -18.75 39.29
N TYR A 111 6.73 -18.16 39.39
CA TYR A 111 7.55 -18.24 40.60
C TYR A 111 7.01 -17.36 41.74
N ALA A 112 6.65 -16.11 41.45
CA ALA A 112 6.13 -15.17 42.44
C ALA A 112 4.86 -15.70 43.11
N TYR A 113 3.93 -16.20 42.30
CA TYR A 113 2.61 -16.67 42.73
C TYR A 113 2.55 -18.18 43.03
N ARG A 114 3.69 -18.87 43.17
CA ARG A 114 3.76 -20.33 43.37
C ARG A 114 2.94 -20.89 44.54
N GLN A 115 2.57 -20.04 45.50
CA GLN A 115 1.75 -20.39 46.67
C GLN A 115 0.28 -19.93 46.56
N MET A 116 -0.13 -19.41 45.39
CA MET A 116 -1.48 -18.89 45.12
C MET A 116 -2.11 -19.67 43.96
N PRO A 117 -2.75 -20.83 44.23
CA PRO A 117 -3.30 -21.73 43.19
C PRO A 117 -4.29 -21.04 42.24
N ASP A 118 -5.11 -20.14 42.76
CA ASP A 118 -6.11 -19.41 41.98
C ASP A 118 -5.45 -18.49 40.94
N VAL A 119 -4.37 -17.80 41.34
CA VAL A 119 -3.60 -16.93 40.43
C VAL A 119 -2.82 -17.75 39.41
N LEU A 120 -2.27 -18.91 39.80
CA LEU A 120 -1.59 -19.81 38.86
C LEU A 120 -2.52 -20.36 37.78
N THR A 121 -3.77 -20.66 38.13
CA THR A 121 -4.80 -21.07 37.15
C THR A 121 -5.01 -19.98 36.10
N ARG A 122 -5.15 -18.73 36.53
CA ARG A 122 -5.31 -17.58 35.62
C ARG A 122 -4.08 -17.35 34.75
N ILE A 123 -2.87 -17.55 35.27
CA ILE A 123 -1.63 -17.48 34.48
C ILE A 123 -1.58 -18.59 33.42
N ALA A 124 -2.07 -19.80 33.76
CA ALA A 124 -2.13 -20.91 32.82
C ALA A 124 -3.07 -20.57 31.65
N GLU A 125 -4.29 -20.10 31.96
CA GLU A 125 -5.30 -19.65 31.00
C GLU A 125 -4.77 -18.56 30.05
N ILE A 126 -4.07 -17.55 30.59
CA ILE A 126 -3.41 -16.51 29.78
C ILE A 126 -2.44 -17.16 28.79
N SER A 127 -1.63 -18.14 29.21
CA SER A 127 -0.59 -18.73 28.35
C SER A 127 -1.04 -19.85 27.40
N GLU A 128 -2.34 -20.16 27.27
CA GLU A 128 -2.81 -21.27 26.42
C GLU A 128 -2.68 -20.96 24.92
N GLY A 129 -2.71 -19.68 24.54
CA GLY A 129 -2.63 -19.23 23.15
C GLY A 129 -1.20 -19.10 22.61
N THR A 130 -1.04 -19.29 21.29
CA THR A 130 0.25 -19.14 20.60
C THR A 130 0.19 -18.19 19.40
N SER A 131 -0.94 -17.57 19.14
CA SER A 131 -1.11 -16.62 18.05
C SER A 131 -0.50 -15.25 18.39
N HIS A 132 -0.33 -14.42 17.38
CA HIS A 132 0.08 -13.03 17.59
C HIS A 132 -0.97 -12.21 18.36
N ALA A 133 -2.25 -12.56 18.23
CA ALA A 133 -3.31 -11.92 19.01
C ALA A 133 -3.19 -12.31 20.49
N ASP A 134 -2.90 -13.59 20.74
CA ASP A 134 -2.73 -14.11 22.10
C ASP A 134 -1.55 -13.41 22.77
N MET A 135 -0.37 -13.36 22.13
CA MET A 135 0.80 -12.67 22.68
C MET A 135 0.50 -11.22 23.11
N ILE A 136 -0.23 -10.45 22.29
CA ILE A 136 -0.62 -9.07 22.60
C ILE A 136 -1.54 -9.04 23.82
N GLN A 137 -2.57 -9.89 23.83
CA GLN A 137 -3.52 -9.96 24.93
C GLN A 137 -2.84 -10.40 26.23
N ASP A 138 -1.96 -11.40 26.17
CA ASP A 138 -1.22 -11.94 27.30
C ASP A 138 -0.40 -10.85 28.01
N LEU A 139 0.27 -9.99 27.23
CA LEU A 139 1.06 -8.88 27.78
C LEU A 139 0.18 -7.94 28.61
N ASN A 140 -1.00 -7.58 28.13
CA ASN A 140 -1.92 -6.72 28.87
C ASN A 140 -2.56 -7.45 30.06
N ASP A 141 -2.94 -8.72 29.91
CA ASP A 141 -3.54 -9.51 30.98
C ASP A 141 -2.56 -9.74 32.13
N LEU A 142 -1.28 -9.98 31.84
CA LEU A 142 -0.21 -10.05 32.84
C LEU A 142 0.03 -8.70 33.51
N ALA A 143 -0.04 -7.59 32.77
CA ALA A 143 0.05 -6.26 33.35
C ALA A 143 -1.08 -5.99 34.36
N VAL A 144 -2.31 -6.36 34.03
CA VAL A 144 -3.47 -6.22 34.92
C VAL A 144 -3.33 -7.13 36.13
N LEU A 145 -3.00 -8.41 35.92
CA LEU A 145 -2.84 -9.39 37.00
C LEU A 145 -1.76 -8.98 38.01
N GLY A 146 -0.62 -8.47 37.52
CA GLY A 146 0.46 -7.98 38.36
C GLY A 146 0.08 -6.75 39.19
N ARG A 147 -0.76 -5.87 38.64
CA ARG A 147 -1.31 -4.71 39.39
C ARG A 147 -2.36 -5.12 40.42
N GLU A 148 -3.17 -6.14 40.13
CA GLU A 148 -4.17 -6.67 41.07
C GLU A 148 -3.51 -7.36 42.28
N ASN A 149 -2.37 -8.03 42.09
CA ASN A 149 -1.70 -8.82 43.12
C ASN A 149 -0.20 -8.45 43.25
N PRO A 150 0.17 -7.24 43.66
CA PRO A 150 1.54 -6.76 43.55
C PRO A 150 2.51 -7.36 44.58
N GLU A 151 2.05 -7.72 45.77
CA GLU A 151 2.92 -8.09 46.91
C GLU A 151 3.89 -9.26 46.64
N PRO A 152 3.48 -10.38 46.00
CA PRO A 152 4.41 -11.46 45.69
C PRO A 152 5.48 -11.08 44.65
N LEU A 153 5.13 -10.19 43.72
CA LEU A 153 6.03 -9.70 42.69
C LEU A 153 7.02 -8.68 43.24
N THR A 154 6.59 -7.78 44.12
CA THR A 154 7.49 -6.82 44.79
C THR A 154 8.49 -7.51 45.71
N THR A 155 8.09 -8.61 46.37
CA THR A 155 8.98 -9.43 47.20
C THR A 155 10.17 -9.99 46.44
N ILE A 156 10.00 -10.30 45.14
CA ILE A 156 11.08 -10.78 44.27
C ILE A 156 11.75 -9.66 43.47
N GLY A 157 11.51 -8.40 43.83
CA GLY A 157 12.17 -7.22 43.26
C GLY A 157 11.52 -6.65 42.01
N GLN A 158 10.31 -7.07 41.63
CA GLN A 158 9.59 -6.49 40.49
C GLN A 158 8.88 -5.20 40.90
N THR A 159 8.88 -4.22 40.00
CA THR A 159 8.26 -2.90 40.23
C THR A 159 7.04 -2.69 39.35
N ALA A 160 6.26 -1.65 39.66
CA ALA A 160 5.13 -1.24 38.83
C ALA A 160 5.53 -0.90 37.38
N ASP A 161 6.81 -0.54 37.15
CA ASP A 161 7.33 -0.23 35.81
C ASP A 161 7.25 -1.43 34.86
N LEU A 162 7.42 -2.65 35.37
CA LEU A 162 7.27 -3.87 34.56
C LEU A 162 5.85 -3.96 33.97
N PHE A 163 4.83 -3.66 34.77
CA PHE A 163 3.43 -3.73 34.32
C PHE A 163 3.10 -2.59 33.36
N THR A 164 3.67 -1.42 33.57
CA THR A 164 3.56 -0.31 32.61
C THR A 164 4.19 -0.68 31.28
N GLN A 165 5.40 -1.24 31.30
CA GLN A 165 6.08 -1.72 30.08
C GLN A 165 5.26 -2.76 29.34
N ALA A 166 4.70 -3.75 30.05
CA ALA A 166 3.86 -4.79 29.44
C ALA A 166 2.60 -4.23 28.77
N ALA A 167 1.89 -3.32 29.43
CA ALA A 167 0.72 -2.66 28.85
C ALA A 167 1.08 -1.79 27.64
N THR A 168 2.16 -0.99 27.74
CA THR A 168 2.64 -0.18 26.62
C THR A 168 3.05 -1.04 25.43
N LEU A 169 3.79 -2.12 25.67
CA LEU A 169 4.21 -3.05 24.62
C LEU A 169 3.01 -3.75 23.97
N SER A 170 1.99 -4.13 24.75
CA SER A 170 0.73 -4.64 24.19
C SER A 170 0.11 -3.64 23.20
N ASP A 171 -0.05 -2.38 23.59
CA ASP A 171 -0.65 -1.34 22.75
C ASP A 171 0.18 -1.09 21.48
N GLU A 172 1.51 -0.98 21.62
CA GLU A 172 2.44 -0.79 20.51
C GLU A 172 2.39 -1.96 19.51
N MET A 173 2.36 -3.20 20.02
CA MET A 173 2.28 -4.39 19.19
C MET A 173 0.91 -4.53 18.54
N ALA A 174 -0.18 -4.14 19.21
CA ALA A 174 -1.51 -4.11 18.61
C ALA A 174 -1.57 -3.16 17.41
N ASP A 175 -1.08 -1.93 17.57
CA ASP A 175 -1.02 -0.93 16.50
C ASP A 175 -0.08 -1.36 15.37
N LEU A 176 1.11 -1.87 15.69
CA LEU A 176 2.06 -2.36 14.69
C LEU A 176 1.49 -3.54 13.89
N ARG A 177 0.81 -4.47 14.57
CA ARG A 177 0.11 -5.59 13.92
C ARG A 177 -1.00 -5.11 13.00
N ALA A 178 -1.74 -4.08 13.43
CA ALA A 178 -2.80 -3.47 12.64
C ALA A 178 -2.23 -2.77 11.39
N ARG A 179 -1.12 -2.03 11.50
CA ARG A 179 -0.45 -1.42 10.33
C ARG A 179 0.11 -2.47 9.37
N ALA A 180 0.72 -3.54 9.89
CA ALA A 180 1.26 -4.63 9.06
C ALA A 180 0.17 -5.48 8.37
N ASN A 181 -1.04 -5.62 8.96
CA ASN A 181 -2.11 -6.46 8.41
C ASN A 181 -3.28 -5.70 7.77
N GLY A 182 -3.69 -4.57 8.36
CA GLY A 182 -4.89 -3.80 8.00
C GLY A 182 -4.80 -3.19 6.60
N GLU A 183 -3.59 -2.90 6.11
CA GLU A 183 -3.37 -2.39 4.77
C GLU A 183 -3.58 -3.44 3.66
N LYS A 184 -3.85 -4.72 3.97
CA LYS A 184 -4.09 -5.73 2.91
C LYS A 184 -5.34 -5.46 2.07
N PHE A 185 -6.37 -4.83 2.64
CA PHE A 185 -7.57 -4.45 1.89
C PHE A 185 -7.38 -3.10 1.16
N ASP A 186 -6.87 -2.08 1.85
CA ASP A 186 -6.69 -0.74 1.30
C ASP A 186 -5.57 -0.67 0.24
N GLU A 187 -4.46 -1.39 0.41
CA GLU A 187 -3.39 -1.45 -0.61
C GLU A 187 -3.92 -2.06 -1.91
N ASN A 188 -4.77 -3.09 -1.81
CA ASN A 188 -5.40 -3.69 -2.97
C ASN A 188 -6.34 -2.68 -3.65
N GLU A 189 -7.09 -1.89 -2.87
CA GLU A 189 -7.93 -0.82 -3.42
C GLU A 189 -7.11 0.28 -4.11
N HIS A 190 -6.07 0.81 -3.47
CA HIS A 190 -5.22 1.86 -4.06
C HIS A 190 -4.49 1.38 -5.30
N LYS A 191 -4.01 0.13 -5.30
CA LYS A 191 -3.42 -0.51 -6.48
C LYS A 191 -4.46 -0.67 -7.58
N GLN A 192 -5.68 -1.12 -7.26
CA GLN A 192 -6.76 -1.25 -8.23
C GLN A 192 -7.16 0.11 -8.82
N ASN A 193 -7.28 1.15 -8.01
CA ASN A 193 -7.57 2.51 -8.46
C ASN A 193 -6.48 3.02 -9.42
N ARG A 194 -5.20 2.76 -9.08
CA ARG A 194 -4.06 3.04 -9.97
C ARG A 194 -4.16 2.28 -11.28
N ASP A 195 -4.43 0.97 -11.25
CA ASP A 195 -4.53 0.13 -12.46
C ASP A 195 -5.73 0.54 -13.35
N ARG A 196 -6.87 0.90 -12.75
CA ARG A 196 -8.05 1.41 -13.48
C ARG A 196 -7.76 2.74 -14.18
N LEU A 197 -7.16 3.71 -13.47
CA LEU A 197 -6.78 4.99 -14.06
C LEU A 197 -5.72 4.82 -15.16
N TYR A 198 -4.73 3.94 -14.92
CA TYR A 198 -3.78 3.53 -15.95
C TYR A 198 -4.46 2.93 -17.18
N THR A 199 -5.52 2.12 -17.00
CA THR A 199 -6.26 1.51 -18.10
C THR A 199 -6.95 2.55 -18.98
N LEU A 200 -7.56 3.57 -18.36
CA LEU A 200 -8.15 4.70 -19.09
C LEU A 200 -7.08 5.48 -19.86
N LEU A 201 -5.97 5.84 -19.19
CA LEU A 201 -4.85 6.52 -19.82
C LEU A 201 -4.28 5.69 -20.97
N LYS A 202 -4.16 4.37 -20.78
CA LYS A 202 -3.67 3.46 -21.80
C LYS A 202 -4.56 3.43 -23.03
N THR A 203 -5.87 3.41 -22.82
CA THR A 203 -6.84 3.46 -23.92
C THR A 203 -6.66 4.75 -24.73
N ALA A 204 -6.63 5.91 -24.07
CA ALA A 204 -6.42 7.19 -24.75
C ALA A 204 -5.07 7.25 -25.51
N VAL A 205 -3.99 6.81 -24.86
CA VAL A 205 -2.65 6.76 -25.49
C VAL A 205 -2.63 5.82 -26.69
N ASP A 206 -3.25 4.64 -26.59
CA ASP A 206 -3.28 3.66 -27.66
C ASP A 206 -4.07 4.20 -28.86
N GLU A 207 -5.25 4.80 -28.65
CA GLU A 207 -6.07 5.39 -29.72
C GLU A 207 -5.33 6.51 -30.46
N VAL A 208 -4.73 7.45 -29.72
CA VAL A 208 -3.95 8.55 -30.31
C VAL A 208 -2.75 8.00 -31.09
N ARG A 209 -2.04 7.00 -30.56
CA ARG A 209 -0.89 6.38 -31.23
C ARG A 209 -1.31 5.59 -32.47
N GLN A 210 -2.40 4.83 -32.41
CA GLN A 210 -2.90 4.05 -33.54
C GLN A 210 -3.34 4.97 -34.68
N CYS A 211 -4.13 6.00 -34.38
CA CYS A 211 -4.54 7.00 -35.36
C CYS A 211 -3.33 7.73 -35.95
N GLY A 212 -2.40 8.19 -35.12
CA GLY A 212 -1.18 8.84 -35.62
C GLY A 212 -0.31 7.93 -36.50
N LYS A 213 -0.20 6.64 -36.16
CA LYS A 213 0.50 5.66 -37.01
C LYS A 213 -0.18 5.49 -38.36
N PHE A 214 -1.51 5.45 -38.38
CA PHE A 214 -2.28 5.37 -39.61
C PHE A 214 -2.12 6.63 -40.47
N VAL A 215 -2.24 7.83 -39.89
CA VAL A 215 -2.15 9.11 -40.62
C VAL A 215 -0.73 9.35 -41.16
N PHE A 216 0.30 9.05 -40.37
CA PHE A 216 1.70 9.39 -40.67
C PHE A 216 2.54 8.21 -41.16
N TRP A 217 1.91 7.14 -41.67
CA TRP A 217 2.60 5.90 -42.06
C TRP A 217 3.72 6.08 -43.11
N ARG A 218 3.61 7.10 -43.99
CA ARG A 218 4.65 7.48 -44.98
C ARG A 218 5.55 8.64 -44.54
N GLN A 219 5.43 9.12 -43.30
CA GLN A 219 6.17 10.27 -42.78
C GLN A 219 6.99 9.85 -41.54
N PRO A 220 8.16 9.20 -41.73
CA PRO A 220 8.95 8.64 -40.65
C PRO A 220 9.27 9.62 -39.51
N ASP A 221 9.55 10.89 -39.86
CA ASP A 221 9.89 11.95 -38.91
C ASP A 221 8.74 12.32 -37.97
N ARG A 222 7.49 12.21 -38.45
CA ARG A 222 6.29 12.40 -37.60
C ARG A 222 5.91 11.11 -36.89
N LEU A 223 5.99 9.97 -37.58
CA LEU A 223 5.63 8.64 -37.08
C LEU A 223 6.40 8.25 -35.81
N ARG A 224 7.64 8.70 -35.66
CA ARG A 224 8.47 8.40 -34.47
C ARG A 224 7.86 8.87 -33.15
N GLY A 225 7.04 9.93 -33.15
CA GLY A 225 6.39 10.44 -31.94
C GLY A 225 5.14 9.64 -31.52
N TYR A 226 4.58 8.84 -32.43
CA TYR A 226 3.46 7.94 -32.16
C TYR A 226 3.91 6.53 -31.72
N ASN A 227 5.20 6.38 -31.41
CA ASN A 227 5.78 5.14 -30.92
C ASN A 227 6.42 5.36 -29.55
N SER A 228 6.20 4.42 -28.62
CA SER A 228 6.87 4.43 -27.32
C SER A 228 8.39 4.48 -27.52
N LYS A 229 9.03 5.46 -26.87
CA LYS A 229 10.48 5.63 -26.90
C LYS A 229 11.15 4.58 -26.03
N TYR A 230 10.58 4.31 -24.85
CA TYR A 230 11.09 3.34 -23.90
C TYR A 230 11.16 1.93 -24.48
N ILE A 231 10.06 1.45 -25.08
CA ILE A 231 10.01 0.10 -25.66
C ILE A 231 11.04 -0.04 -26.78
N ARG A 232 11.15 0.94 -27.67
CA ARG A 232 12.15 0.92 -28.75
C ARG A 232 13.58 0.85 -28.24
N GLN A 233 13.89 1.55 -27.16
CA GLN A 233 15.23 1.55 -26.57
C GLN A 233 15.56 0.23 -25.85
N ASN A 234 14.58 -0.47 -25.30
CA ASN A 234 14.79 -1.74 -24.60
C ASN A 234 14.71 -2.98 -25.51
N ILE A 235 14.04 -2.92 -26.67
CA ILE A 235 14.06 -4.00 -27.67
C ILE A 235 15.42 -4.04 -28.41
N ASN A 236 16.12 -2.90 -28.51
CA ASN A 236 17.40 -2.77 -29.21
C ASN A 236 18.63 -3.00 -28.29
N LYS A 237 18.43 -3.56 -27.09
CA LYS A 237 19.48 -3.98 -26.16
C LYS A 237 19.54 -5.49 -26.10
#